data_AF-A0A9Q2L7Q2-F1
#
_entry.id   AF-A0A9Q2L7Q2-F1
#
_cell.length_a   1.000
_cell.length_b   1.000
_cell.length_c   1.000
_cell.angle_alpha   90.00
_cell.angle_beta   90.00
_cell.angle_gamma   90.00
#
_symmetry.space_group_name_H-M   'P 1'
#
loop_
_entity.id
_entity.type
_entity.pdbx_description
1 polymer ?
#
loop_
_entity_poly.entity_id
_entity_poly.type
_entity_poly.pdbx_seq_one_letter_code
_entity_poly.pdbx_strand_id
1 'polypeptide(L)'
;MTDVDYPILERYMRNYHSMVDAYKDNSSDMNELQYMNLESIVKGITEVYNESDVKVQQIIKLSWWDDNNYTDNVIADVVGTSVLTLRHAKEVILKRVAKAVDYV
;
A
#
# COMPACT_ATOMS: atom_id res chain seq x y z
N MET A 1 1.66 -8.32 -20.76
CA MET A 1 1.80 -8.15 -19.30
C MET A 1 2.12 -6.69 -19.14
N THR A 2 1.15 -5.86 -18.76
CA THR A 2 1.46 -4.46 -18.49
C THR A 2 2.44 -4.41 -17.34
N ASP A 3 3.48 -3.59 -17.51
CA ASP A 3 4.58 -3.51 -16.57
C ASP A 3 4.07 -2.73 -15.37
N VAL A 4 3.72 -3.44 -14.29
CA VAL A 4 3.20 -2.83 -13.07
C VAL A 4 4.28 -1.90 -12.51
N ASP A 5 4.00 -0.60 -12.47
CA ASP A 5 4.91 0.41 -11.90
C ASP A 5 4.93 0.29 -10.36
N TYR A 6 5.73 -0.67 -9.87
CA TYR A 6 5.90 -0.91 -8.44
C TYR A 6 6.35 0.34 -7.67
N PRO A 7 7.27 1.19 -8.18
CA PRO A 7 7.61 2.45 -7.51
C PRO A 7 6.42 3.37 -7.23
N ILE A 8 5.49 3.53 -8.19
CA ILE A 8 4.28 4.34 -7.97
C ILE A 8 3.38 3.72 -6.91
N LEU A 9 3.18 2.40 -6.94
CA LEU A 9 2.37 1.70 -5.95
C LEU A 9 2.99 1.76 -4.55
N GLU A 10 4.31 1.62 -4.43
CA GLU A 10 5.01 1.82 -3.16
C GLU A 10 4.81 3.23 -2.62
N ARG A 11 4.82 4.24 -3.51
CA ARG A 11 4.54 5.63 -3.12
C ARG A 11 3.11 5.78 -2.61
N TYR A 12 2.13 5.13 -3.23
CA TYR A 12 0.76 5.12 -2.71
C TYR A 12 0.68 4.44 -1.34
N MET A 13 1.33 3.29 -1.16
CA MET A 13 1.36 2.59 0.12
C MET A 13 1.95 3.46 1.23
N ARG A 14 3.06 4.16 0.97
CA ARG A 14 3.70 5.05 1.95
C ARG A 14 2.87 6.29 2.29
N ASN A 15 2.17 6.85 1.31
CA ASN A 15 1.36 8.05 1.51
C ASN A 15 -0.09 7.75 1.94
N TYR A 16 -0.41 6.48 2.20
CA TYR A 16 -1.79 6.04 2.46
C TYR A 16 -2.51 6.89 3.52
N HIS A 17 -1.87 7.15 4.66
CA HIS A 17 -2.50 7.92 5.74
C HIS A 17 -2.77 9.37 5.34
N SER A 18 -1.81 10.06 4.71
CA SER A 18 -2.03 11.42 4.19
C SER A 18 -3.10 11.47 3.11
N MET A 19 -3.19 10.44 2.27
CA MET A 19 -4.26 10.31 1.27
C MET A 19 -5.63 10.08 1.90
N VAL A 20 -5.72 9.29 2.98
CA VAL A 20 -6.94 9.11 3.76
C VAL A 20 -7.40 10.42 4.39
N ASP A 21 -6.48 11.22 4.93
CA ASP A 21 -6.81 12.53 5.50
C ASP A 21 -7.33 13.48 4.42
N ALA A 22 -6.64 13.56 3.28
CA ALA A 22 -7.07 14.37 2.15
C ALA A 22 -8.44 13.94 1.57
N TYR A 23 -8.71 12.62 1.56
CA TYR A 23 -10.01 12.07 1.13
C TYR A 23 -11.14 12.48 2.09
N LYS A 24 -10.90 12.44 3.41
CA LYS A 24 -11.89 12.81 4.43
C LYS A 24 -12.16 14.32 4.48
N ASP A 25 -11.13 15.13 4.28
CA ASP A 25 -11.24 16.58 4.36
C ASP A 25 -12.04 17.18 3.18
N ASN A 26 -12.21 16.41 2.09
CA ASN A 26 -12.97 16.80 0.90
C ASN A 26 -12.64 18.24 0.44
N SER A 27 -11.32 18.51 0.34
CA SER A 27 -10.80 19.84 0.01
C SER A 27 -11.41 20.36 -1.30
N SER A 28 -11.93 21.59 -1.26
CA SER A 28 -12.48 22.31 -2.42
C SER A 28 -11.47 22.56 -3.55
N ASP A 29 -10.19 22.31 -3.29
CA ASP A 29 -9.10 22.56 -4.24
C ASP A 29 -8.88 21.39 -5.22
N MET A 30 -9.41 20.19 -4.94
CA MET A 30 -9.34 19.06 -5.86
C MET A 30 -10.48 19.08 -6.88
N ASN A 31 -10.14 18.87 -8.15
CA ASN A 31 -11.16 18.60 -9.15
C ASN A 31 -11.72 17.17 -9.03
N GLU A 32 -12.87 16.93 -9.65
CA GLU A 32 -13.58 15.65 -9.58
C GLU A 32 -12.70 14.45 -9.98
N LEU A 33 -11.92 14.56 -11.06
CA LEU A 33 -11.04 13.49 -11.51
C LEU A 33 -9.93 13.19 -10.49
N GLN A 34 -9.35 14.22 -9.89
CA GLN A 34 -8.34 14.07 -8.83
C GLN A 34 -8.95 13.38 -7.60
N TYR A 35 -10.17 13.78 -7.21
CA TYR A 35 -10.88 13.16 -6.10
C TYR A 35 -11.23 11.70 -6.38
N MET A 36 -11.75 11.38 -7.57
CA MET A 36 -12.06 9.99 -7.97
C MET A 36 -10.81 9.10 -7.96
N ASN A 37 -9.67 9.62 -8.44
CA ASN A 37 -8.41 8.88 -8.40
C ASN A 37 -7.94 8.64 -6.96
N LEU A 38 -7.99 9.67 -6.11
CA LEU A 38 -7.65 9.56 -4.68
C LEU A 38 -8.55 8.54 -3.98
N GLU A 39 -9.86 8.62 -4.20
CA GLU A 39 -10.84 7.71 -3.65
C GLU A 39 -10.57 6.26 -4.08
N SER A 40 -10.30 6.02 -5.36
CA SER A 40 -9.95 4.71 -5.88
C SER A 40 -8.72 4.12 -5.19
N ILE A 41 -7.65 4.92 -5.07
CA ILE A 41 -6.40 4.49 -4.42
C ILE A 41 -6.63 4.17 -2.94
N VAL A 42 -7.28 5.07 -2.20
CA VAL A 42 -7.55 4.89 -0.77
C VAL A 42 -8.41 3.66 -0.53
N LYS A 43 -9.49 3.48 -1.29
CA LYS A 43 -10.39 2.32 -1.14
C LYS A 43 -9.68 1.02 -1.52
N GLY A 44 -8.95 0.98 -2.62
CA GLY A 44 -8.23 -0.23 -3.05
C GLY A 44 -7.15 -0.66 -2.06
N ILE A 45 -6.38 0.27 -1.49
CA ILE A 45 -5.41 -0.06 -0.43
C ILE A 45 -6.12 -0.56 0.83
N THR A 46 -7.22 0.09 1.22
CA THR A 46 -8.03 -0.29 2.39
C THR A 46 -8.59 -1.70 2.25
N GLU A 47 -9.12 -2.03 1.06
CA GLU A 47 -9.62 -3.37 0.73
C GLU A 47 -8.52 -4.42 0.85
N VAL A 48 -7.38 -4.21 0.18
CA VAL A 48 -6.24 -5.16 0.24
C VAL A 48 -5.77 -5.38 1.67
N TYR A 49 -5.69 -4.33 2.50
CA TYR A 49 -5.32 -4.48 3.90
C TYR A 49 -6.37 -5.27 4.69
N ASN A 50 -7.66 -4.92 4.58
CA ASN A 50 -8.73 -5.56 5.34
C ASN A 50 -8.95 -7.03 4.98
N GLU A 51 -8.76 -7.40 3.72
CA GLU A 51 -8.89 -8.78 3.25
C GLU A 51 -7.63 -9.63 3.48
N SER A 52 -6.53 -9.00 3.91
CA SER A 52 -5.29 -9.70 4.21
C SER A 52 -5.33 -10.37 5.58
N ASP A 53 -4.65 -11.51 5.70
CA ASP A 53 -4.42 -12.14 7.00
C ASP A 53 -3.56 -11.25 7.92
N VAL A 54 -3.56 -11.57 9.21
CA VAL A 54 -2.86 -10.80 10.26
C VAL A 54 -1.37 -10.64 9.95
N LYS A 55 -0.72 -11.66 9.38
CA LYS A 55 0.72 -11.63 9.08
C LYS A 55 0.99 -10.66 7.93
N VAL A 56 0.16 -10.69 6.88
CA VAL A 56 0.25 -9.74 5.77
C VAL A 56 -0.08 -8.32 6.20
N GLN A 57 -1.08 -8.11 7.05
CA GLN A 57 -1.37 -6.80 7.65
C GLN A 57 -0.17 -6.25 8.43
N GLN A 58 0.55 -7.11 9.17
CA GLN A 58 1.76 -6.72 9.88
C GLN A 58 2.89 -6.35 8.93
N ILE A 59 3.07 -7.09 7.83
CA ILE A 59 4.03 -6.74 6.77
C ILE A 59 3.71 -5.35 6.19
N ILE A 60 2.43 -5.06 5.93
CA ILE A 60 2.00 -3.76 5.39
C ILE A 60 2.43 -2.62 6.31
N LYS A 61 2.08 -2.74 7.60
CA LYS A 61 2.41 -1.72 8.61
C LYS A 61 3.92 -1.48 8.69
N LEU A 62 4.69 -2.54 8.93
CA LEU A 62 6.14 -2.46 9.12
C LEU A 62 6.88 -1.98 7.87
N SER A 63 6.37 -2.25 6.67
CA SER A 63 7.04 -1.90 5.40
C SER A 63 6.74 -0.48 4.92
N TRP A 64 5.51 0.01 5.14
CA TRP A 64 5.03 1.24 4.51
C TRP A 64 4.37 2.26 5.44
N TRP A 65 3.81 1.87 6.58
CA TRP A 65 3.04 2.79 7.43
C TRP A 65 3.72 3.17 8.75
N ASP A 66 4.65 2.34 9.22
CA ASP A 66 5.48 2.68 10.37
C ASP A 66 6.61 3.63 9.94
N ASP A 67 6.74 4.77 10.62
CA ASP A 67 7.76 5.80 10.36
C ASP A 67 9.19 5.37 10.72
N ASN A 68 9.36 4.15 11.24
CA ASN A 68 10.63 3.64 11.76
C ASN A 68 11.65 3.26 10.66
N ASN A 69 11.25 3.30 9.38
CA ASN A 69 12.11 2.96 8.22
C ASN A 69 12.89 1.64 8.40
N TYR A 70 12.22 0.60 8.90
CA TYR A 70 12.85 -0.69 9.15
C TYR A 70 13.41 -1.30 7.86
N THR A 71 14.59 -1.92 7.98
CA THR A 71 15.17 -2.71 6.88
C THR A 71 14.40 -4.01 6.70
N ASP A 72 14.42 -4.58 5.48
CA ASP A 72 13.81 -5.89 5.21
C ASP A 72 14.31 -6.98 6.18
N ASN A 73 15.57 -6.91 6.66
CA ASN A 73 16.12 -7.85 7.63
C ASN A 73 15.38 -7.78 8.98
N VAL A 74 15.16 -6.57 9.49
CA VAL A 74 14.47 -6.34 10.77
C VAL A 74 13.01 -6.76 10.66
N ILE A 75 12.35 -6.40 9.56
CA ILE A 75 10.95 -6.77 9.32
C ILE A 75 10.82 -8.30 9.22
N ALA A 76 11.72 -8.95 8.47
CA ALA A 76 11.69 -10.41 8.31
C ALA A 76 11.88 -11.14 9.64
N ASP A 77 12.78 -10.65 10.50
CA ASP A 77 12.99 -11.17 11.86
C ASP A 77 11.73 -11.01 12.73
N VAL A 78 11.16 -9.80 12.80
CA VAL A 78 9.94 -9.50 13.58
C VAL A 78 8.73 -10.33 13.10
N VAL A 79 8.59 -10.53 11.80
CA VAL A 79 7.50 -11.30 11.19
C VAL A 79 7.75 -12.81 11.29
N GLY A 80 8.96 -13.25 11.64
CA GLY A 80 9.36 -14.65 11.67
C GLY A 80 9.33 -15.28 10.27
N THR A 81 10.05 -14.68 9.32
CA THR A 81 10.18 -15.16 7.94
C THR A 81 11.56 -14.87 7.37
N SER A 82 11.84 -15.37 6.16
CA SER A 82 13.08 -15.03 5.46
C SER A 82 12.94 -13.71 4.71
N VAL A 83 14.05 -13.00 4.49
CA VAL A 83 14.08 -11.77 3.67
C VAL A 83 13.53 -11.99 2.27
N LEU A 84 13.83 -13.15 1.67
CA LEU A 84 13.33 -13.51 0.34
C LEU A 84 11.81 -13.67 0.34
N THR A 85 11.27 -14.36 1.35
CA THR A 85 9.83 -14.53 1.53
C THR A 85 9.13 -13.19 1.79
N LEU A 86 9.74 -12.30 2.58
CA LEU A 86 9.23 -10.95 2.81
C LEU A 86 9.17 -10.14 1.51
N ARG A 87 10.23 -10.14 0.71
CA ARG A 87 10.27 -9.43 -0.58
C ARG A 87 9.20 -9.94 -1.53
N HIS A 88 9.05 -11.26 -1.63
CA HIS A 88 7.99 -11.85 -2.43
C HIS A 88 6.60 -11.47 -1.92
N ALA A 89 6.38 -11.45 -0.61
CA ALA A 89 5.12 -10.99 -0.02
C ALA A 89 4.84 -9.52 -0.36
N LYS A 90 5.85 -8.64 -0.29
CA LYS A 90 5.72 -7.21 -0.67
C LYS A 90 5.31 -7.06 -2.13
N GLU A 91 5.94 -7.79 -3.05
CA GLU A 91 5.55 -7.79 -4.47
C GLU A 91 4.11 -8.27 -4.69
N VAL A 92 3.70 -9.35 -4.01
CA VAL A 92 2.33 -9.89 -4.10
C VAL A 92 1.31 -8.89 -3.56
N ILE A 93 1.62 -8.20 -2.46
CA ILE A 93 0.76 -7.13 -1.92
C ILE A 93 0.62 -6.00 -2.95
N LEU A 94 1.72 -5.52 -3.54
CA LEU A 94 1.66 -4.46 -4.55
C LEU A 94 0.87 -4.89 -5.79
N LYS A 95 0.98 -6.14 -6.23
CA LYS A 95 0.13 -6.68 -7.33
C LYS A 95 -1.36 -6.67 -6.97
N ARG A 96 -1.70 -7.00 -5.71
CA ARG A 96 -3.09 -6.93 -5.24
C ARG A 96 -3.60 -5.48 -5.22
N VAL A 97 -2.76 -4.53 -4.79
CA VAL A 97 -3.08 -3.10 -4.83
C VAL A 97 -3.27 -2.62 -6.26
N ALA A 98 -2.36 -2.97 -7.18
CA ALA A 98 -2.48 -2.62 -8.60
C ALA A 98 -3.84 -3.05 -9.17
N LYS A 99 -4.24 -4.28 -8.88
CA LYS A 99 -5.54 -4.81 -9.29
C LYS A 99 -6.71 -4.08 -8.62
N ALA A 100 -6.62 -3.77 -7.33
CA ALA A 100 -7.70 -3.14 -6.57
C ALA A 100 -7.93 -1.67 -6.95
N VAL A 101 -6.90 -0.98 -7.46
CA VAL A 101 -6.98 0.42 -7.89
C VAL A 101 -7.12 0.57 -9.41
N ASP A 102 -7.42 -0.53 -10.12
CA ASP A 102 -7.51 -0.62 -11.59
C ASP A 102 -6.27 -0.03 -12.31
N TYR A 103 -5.09 -0.20 -11.72
CA TYR A 103 -3.82 0.21 -12.30
C TYR A 103 -3.37 -0.83 -13.33
N VAL A 104 -3.60 -0.54 -14.62
CA VAL A 104 -3.24 -1.41 -15.76
C VAL A 104 -1.83 -1.15 -16.23
#